data_AF-A0AAU8J5H5-F1
#
_entry.id   AF-A0AAU8J5H5-F1
#
_cell.length_a   1.000
_cell.length_b   1.000
_cell.length_c   1.000
_cell.angle_alpha   90.00
_cell.angle_beta   90.00
_cell.angle_gamma   90.00
#
_symmetry.space_group_name_H-M   'P 1'
#
loop_
_entity.id
_entity.type
_entity.pdbx_description
1 polymer ?
#
loop_
_entity_poly.entity_id
_entity_poly.type
_entity_poly.pdbx_seq_one_letter_code
_entity_poly.pdbx_strand_id
1 'polypeptide(L)' 'MVVRDAERIRAVEEAIAGLKAELLTVGVLLPSVRVDPVSAAGESPYPLVDLGCVNLDTAMRLTAVLHEVRR' A
#
# COMPACT_ATOMS: atom_id res chain seq x y z
N MET A 1 -12.83 8.90 22.81
CA MET A 1 -11.86 8.89 21.70
C MET A 1 -12.00 7.55 20.97
N VAL A 2 -13.04 7.36 20.15
CA VAL A 2 -13.30 6.08 19.44
C VAL A 2 -13.56 6.30 17.94
N VAL A 3 -13.84 7.54 17.54
CA VAL A 3 -14.03 7.93 16.13
C VAL A 3 -12.70 7.96 15.35
N ARG A 4 -11.53 7.86 16.00
CA ARG A 4 -10.22 8.08 15.36
C ARG A 4 -9.57 6.83 14.76
N ASP A 5 -9.86 5.63 15.25
CA ASP A 5 -9.08 4.45 14.86
C ASP A 5 -9.65 3.79 13.60
N ALA A 6 -10.98 3.66 13.54
CA ALA A 6 -11.68 3.10 12.38
C ALA A 6 -11.54 3.98 11.12
N GLU A 7 -11.52 5.30 11.29
CA GLU A 7 -11.36 6.24 10.18
C GLU A 7 -9.93 6.19 9.60
N ARG A 8 -8.91 6.08 10.46
CA ARG A 8 -7.52 5.88 10.03
C ARG A 8 -7.33 4.56 9.29
N ILE A 9 -7.88 3.47 9.82
CA ILE A 9 -7.79 2.15 9.17
C ILE A 9 -8.48 2.19 7.81
N ARG A 10 -9.69 2.76 7.74
CA ARG A 10 -10.43 2.90 6.48
C ARG A 10 -9.64 3.70 5.43
N ALA A 11 -9.00 4.80 5.83
CA ALA A 11 -8.20 5.60 4.90
C ALA A 11 -7.03 4.78 4.29
N VAL A 12 -6.39 3.94 5.09
CA VAL A 12 -5.32 3.05 4.61
C VAL A 12 -5.89 1.93 3.73
N GLU A 13 -7.02 1.35 4.10
CA GLU A 13 -7.71 0.33 3.28
C GLU A 13 -8.13 0.87 1.91
N GLU A 14 -8.65 2.10 1.85
CA GLU A 14 -8.99 2.78 0.59
C GLU A 14 -7.73 3.02 -0.26
N ALA A 15 -6.63 3.46 0.34
CA ALA A 15 -5.35 3.62 -0.35
C ALA A 15 -4.83 2.28 -0.90
N ILE A 16 -4.95 1.19 -0.13
CA ILE A 16 -4.58 -0.16 -0.57
C ILE A 16 -5.45 -0.62 -1.74
N ALA A 17 -6.77 -0.37 -1.69
CA ALA A 17 -7.68 -0.73 -2.76
C ALA A 17 -7.35 0.01 -4.06
N GLY A 18 -7.09 1.33 -3.97
CA GLY A 18 -6.65 2.14 -5.11
C GLY A 18 -5.32 1.65 -5.68
N LEU A 19 -4.32 1.42 -4.82
CA LEU A 19 -3.02 0.91 -5.26
C LEU A 19 -3.13 -0.45 -5.96
N LYS A 20 -3.92 -1.38 -5.40
CA LYS A 20 -4.16 -2.68 -6.03
C LYS A 20 -4.82 -2.52 -7.40
N ALA A 21 -5.84 -1.68 -7.50
CA ALA A 21 -6.54 -1.44 -8.77
C ALA A 21 -5.58 -0.92 -9.85
N GLU A 22 -4.76 0.10 -9.54
CA GLU A 22 -3.80 0.68 -10.47
C GLU A 22 -2.71 -0.33 -10.89
N LEU A 23 -2.16 -1.09 -9.94
CA LEU A 23 -1.19 -2.15 -10.24
C LEU A 23 -1.77 -3.23 -11.17
N LEU A 24 -3.04 -3.59 -10.96
CA LEU A 24 -3.73 -4.55 -11.83
C LEU A 24 -3.86 -4.01 -13.27
N THR A 25 -4.05 -2.70 -13.48
CA THR A 25 -4.14 -2.13 -14.84
C THR A 25 -2.84 -2.31 -15.64
N VAL A 26 -1.70 -2.39 -14.95
CA VAL A 26 -0.37 -2.62 -15.55
C VAL A 26 0.07 -4.08 -15.48
N GLY A 27 -0.84 -5.00 -15.13
CA GLY A 27 -0.59 -6.45 -15.08
C GLY A 27 0.17 -6.93 -13.84
N VAL A 28 0.34 -6.08 -12.83
CA VAL A 28 1.00 -6.42 -11.57
C VAL A 28 -0.03 -6.83 -10.52
N LEU A 29 -0.04 -8.10 -10.12
CA LEU A 29 -0.89 -8.61 -9.06
C LEU A 29 -0.10 -8.73 -7.75
N LEU A 30 -0.44 -7.90 -6.75
CA LEU A 30 0.12 -8.00 -5.40
C LEU A 30 -0.96 -8.37 -4.38
N PRO A 31 -1.26 -9.67 -4.21
CA PRO A 31 -2.33 -10.12 -3.33
C PRO A 31 -2.01 -9.88 -1.84
N SER A 32 -0.72 -9.82 -1.53
CA SER A 32 -0.17 -9.61 -0.18
C SER A 32 -0.28 -8.18 0.33
N VAL A 33 -0.61 -7.19 -0.52
CA VAL A 33 -0.71 -5.79 -0.07
C VAL A 33 -1.81 -5.66 0.98
N ARG A 34 -1.46 -5.17 2.16
CA ARG A 34 -2.35 -5.08 3.32
C ARG A 34 -1.91 -3.99 4.28
N VAL A 35 -2.73 -3.72 5.29
CA VAL A 35 -2.32 -2.92 6.44
C VAL A 35 -1.27 -3.71 7.22
N ASP A 36 -0.16 -3.06 7.58
CA ASP A 36 0.83 -3.65 8.47
C ASP A 36 0.24 -3.78 9.89
N PRO A 37 0.15 -5.00 10.45
CA PRO A 37 -0.53 -5.23 11.72
C PRO A 37 0.18 -4.59 12.91
N VAL A 38 1.50 -4.39 12.83
CA VAL A 38 2.29 -3.83 13.94
C VAL A 38 2.02 -2.33 14.07
N SER A 39 2.08 -1.59 12.96
CA SER A 39 1.75 -0.17 12.94
C SER A 39 0.28 0.11 13.20
N ALA A 40 -0.62 -0.81 12.82
CA ALA A 40 -2.06 -0.72 13.15
C ALA A 40 -2.34 -0.82 14.65
N ALA A 41 -1.53 -1.57 15.39
CA ALA A 41 -1.63 -1.70 16.84
C ALA A 41 -0.94 -0.54 17.61
N GLY A 42 -0.14 0.28 16.91
CA GLY A 42 0.61 1.38 17.50
C GLY A 42 -0.16 2.72 17.51
N GLU A 43 0.53 3.77 17.96
CA GLU A 43 -0.03 5.13 18.04
C GLU A 43 0.17 5.95 16.76
N SER A 44 0.59 5.32 15.66
CA SER A 44 0.82 6.03 14.40
C SER A 44 -0.46 6.70 13.89
N PRO A 45 -0.40 7.95 13.41
CA PRO A 45 -1.55 8.63 12.82
C PRO A 45 -2.12 7.91 11.60
N TYR A 46 -1.32 7.06 10.93
CA TYR A 46 -1.78 6.14 9.90
C TYR A 46 -0.95 4.85 9.97
N PRO A 47 -1.59 3.67 9.96
CA PRO A 47 -0.87 2.42 9.78
C PRO A 47 -0.05 2.41 8.49
N LEU A 48 1.06 1.67 8.50
CA LEU A 48 1.87 1.43 7.30
C LEU A 48 1.15 0.46 6.36
N VAL A 49 1.47 0.57 5.07
CA VAL A 49 1.05 -0.40 4.06
C VAL A 49 2.19 -1.41 3.87
N ASP A 50 1.90 -2.68 4.15
CA ASP A 50 2.78 -3.79 3.80
C ASP A 50 2.57 -4.11 2.32
N LEU A 51 3.59 -3.89 1.48
CA LEU A 51 3.54 -4.13 0.03
C LEU A 51 3.76 -5.61 -0.33
N GLY A 52 4.22 -6.43 0.63
CA GLY A 52 4.56 -7.83 0.43
C GLY A 52 5.77 -8.08 -0.49
N CYS A 53 5.99 -9.36 -0.80
CA CYS A 53 7.06 -9.77 -1.71
C CYS A 53 6.61 -9.64 -3.17
N VAL A 54 7.43 -8.97 -3.98
CA VAL A 54 7.23 -8.84 -5.43
C VAL A 54 8.32 -9.63 -6.18
N ASN A 55 8.07 -10.05 -7.42
CA ASN A 55 9.11 -10.66 -8.25
C ASN A 55 10.07 -9.59 -8.83
N LEU A 56 11.22 -10.01 -9.33
CA LEU A 56 12.26 -9.11 -9.83
C LEU A 56 11.76 -8.20 -10.97
N ASP A 57 11.01 -8.74 -11.93
CA ASP A 57 10.44 -7.96 -13.05
C ASP A 57 9.53 -6.84 -12.55
N THR A 58 8.65 -7.14 -11.59
CA THR A 58 7.77 -6.15 -10.95
C THR A 58 8.57 -5.10 -10.20
N ALA A 59 9.60 -5.50 -9.43
CA ALA A 59 10.46 -4.56 -8.71
C ALA A 59 11.17 -3.59 -9.66
N MET A 60 11.68 -4.09 -10.79
CA MET A 60 12.35 -3.27 -11.81
C MET A 60 11.38 -2.28 -12.47
N ARG A 61 10.19 -2.75 -12.86
CA ARG A 61 9.15 -1.89 -13.45
C ARG A 61 8.70 -0.80 -12.49
N LEU A 62 8.44 -1.14 -11.23
CA LEU A 62 8.05 -0.17 -10.20
C LEU A 62 9.16 0.88 -9.99
N THR A 63 10.43 0.46 -9.99
CA THR A 63 11.58 1.36 -9.86
C THR A 63 11.64 2.37 -11.01
N ALA A 64 11.41 1.91 -12.26
CA ALA A 64 11.40 2.79 -13.43
C ALA A 64 10.29 3.86 -13.34
N VAL A 65 9.06 3.44 -13.00
CA VAL A 65 7.92 4.36 -12.82
C VAL A 65 8.21 5.39 -11.72
N LEU A 66 8.71 4.96 -10.56
CA LEU A 66 9.04 5.87 -9.46
C LEU A 66 10.14 6.87 -9.84
N HIS A 67 11.10 6.46 -10.66
CA HIS A 67 12.14 7.34 -11.17
C HIS A 67 11.58 8.39 -12.15
N GLU A 68 10.63 8.00 -13.01
CA GLU A 68 9.95 8.91 -13.93
C GLU A 68 9.11 9.95 -13.19
N VAL A 69 8.32 9.55 -12.18
CA VAL A 69 7.44 10.45 -11.42
C VAL A 69 8.22 11.48 -10.58
N ARG A 70 9.49 11.21 -10.23
CA ARG A 70 10.34 12.15 -9.48
C ARG A 70 10.96 13.26 -10.34
N ARG A 71 11.00 13.10 -11.66
CA ARG A 71 11.58 14.10 -12.58
C ARG A 71 10.59 15.22 -12.89
#